data_AF-A0A1I7NDC1-F1
#
_entry.id   AF-A0A1I7NDC1-F1
#
_cell.length_a   1.000
_cell.length_b   1.000
_cell.length_c   1.000
_cell.angle_alpha   90.00
_cell.angle_beta   90.00
_cell.angle_gamma   90.00
#
_symmetry.space_group_name_H-M   'P 1'
#
loop_
_entity.id
_entity.type
_entity.pdbx_description
1 polymer ?
#
loop_
_entity_poly.entity_id
_entity_poly.type
_entity_poly.pdbx_seq_one_letter_code
_entity_poly.pdbx_strand_id
1 'polypeptide(L)'
;MRLAIALLASALVQPAFATEQMAQQLDSVAPLIEAENFELLGGPDTHEGIVETVGGRWFTLSNTARNWEGDGSASDRETLTWAIERTCADDWEIIITHEATGPNSFLVQQLTPDGADKGTFEMEPVPGSERRFSMEASDQYILEIFDMTDADAMRQDAVLADMRARMEEGLDIWMPSPDLMVNVSSFEVEVWGRCPPA
;
A
#
# COMPACT_ATOMS: atom_id res chain seq x y z
N MET A 1 -48.96 -26.43 -4.49
CA MET A 1 -48.29 -25.13 -4.65
C MET A 1 -46.89 -25.26 -4.08
N ARG A 2 -45.85 -25.24 -4.93
CA ARG A 2 -44.46 -25.53 -4.54
C ARG A 2 -43.84 -24.26 -3.92
N LEU A 3 -43.32 -24.40 -2.71
CA LEU A 3 -42.40 -23.45 -2.07
C LEU A 3 -41.10 -23.39 -2.90
N ALA A 4 -40.65 -22.19 -3.24
CA ALA A 4 -39.27 -21.91 -3.62
C ALA A 4 -38.74 -20.88 -2.63
N ILE A 5 -38.00 -21.35 -1.62
CA ILE A 5 -37.18 -20.51 -0.76
C ILE A 5 -35.86 -20.35 -1.52
N ALA A 6 -35.65 -19.18 -2.10
CA ALA A 6 -34.35 -18.78 -2.62
C ALA A 6 -33.47 -18.42 -1.41
N LEU A 7 -32.55 -19.32 -1.04
CA LEU A 7 -31.44 -19.00 -0.15
C LEU A 7 -30.50 -18.05 -0.90
N LEU A 8 -30.60 -16.76 -0.61
CA LEU A 8 -29.50 -15.82 -0.81
C LEU A 8 -28.43 -16.20 0.22
N ALA A 9 -27.46 -16.99 -0.21
CA ALA A 9 -26.18 -17.12 0.47
C ALA A 9 -25.39 -15.84 0.18
N SER A 10 -25.67 -14.77 0.93
CA SER A 10 -24.77 -13.63 1.01
C SER A 10 -23.48 -14.16 1.64
N ALA A 11 -22.43 -14.29 0.84
CA ALA A 11 -21.10 -14.63 1.30
C ALA A 11 -20.61 -13.49 2.20
N LEU A 12 -20.87 -13.61 3.51
CA LEU A 12 -20.09 -12.92 4.52
C LEU A 12 -18.68 -13.50 4.39
N VAL A 13 -17.81 -12.83 3.63
CA VAL A 13 -16.37 -13.04 3.76
C VAL A 13 -16.06 -12.67 5.19
N GLN A 14 -15.95 -13.67 6.06
CA GLN A 14 -15.72 -13.42 7.47
C GLN A 14 -14.36 -12.73 7.62
N PRO A 15 -14.21 -11.73 8.49
CA PRO A 15 -12.94 -11.02 8.70
C PRO A 15 -11.76 -11.99 8.93
N ALA A 16 -12.01 -13.09 9.64
CA ALA A 16 -11.05 -14.16 9.87
C ALA A 16 -10.51 -14.81 8.57
N PHE A 17 -11.32 -14.92 7.52
CA PHE A 17 -10.89 -15.47 6.24
C PHE A 17 -9.94 -14.52 5.50
N ALA A 18 -10.22 -13.22 5.53
CA ALA A 18 -9.36 -12.22 4.90
C ALA A 18 -8.00 -12.12 5.61
N THR A 19 -7.99 -12.19 6.95
CA THR A 19 -6.74 -12.27 7.73
C THR A 19 -5.93 -13.51 7.37
N GLU A 20 -6.54 -14.70 7.36
CA GLU A 20 -5.81 -15.95 7.06
C GLU A 20 -5.27 -15.97 5.62
N GLN A 21 -6.01 -15.41 4.66
CA GLN A 21 -5.54 -15.26 3.30
C GLN A 21 -4.33 -14.31 3.23
N MET A 22 -4.39 -13.17 3.93
CA MET A 22 -3.27 -12.22 4.01
C MET A 22 -2.04 -12.84 4.70
N ALA A 23 -2.24 -13.60 5.78
CA ALA A 23 -1.17 -14.29 6.48
C ALA A 23 -0.44 -15.28 5.55
N GLN A 24 -1.18 -16.06 4.75
CA GLN A 24 -0.59 -16.97 3.77
C GLN A 24 0.20 -16.24 2.68
N GLN A 25 -0.25 -15.05 2.28
CA GLN A 25 0.49 -14.23 1.33
C GLN A 25 1.80 -13.73 1.97
N LEU A 26 1.74 -13.26 3.21
CA LEU A 26 2.93 -12.85 3.98
C LEU A 26 3.92 -14.00 4.20
N ASP A 27 3.45 -15.21 4.50
CA ASP A 27 4.30 -16.41 4.63
C ASP A 27 5.12 -16.67 3.35
N SER A 28 4.60 -16.29 2.17
CA SER A 28 5.30 -16.49 0.89
C SER A 28 6.24 -15.34 0.52
N VAL A 29 5.94 -14.11 0.91
CA VAL A 29 6.76 -12.93 0.53
C VAL A 29 7.81 -12.55 1.56
N ALA A 30 7.58 -12.77 2.86
CA ALA A 30 8.46 -12.27 3.91
C ALA A 30 9.90 -12.81 3.77
N PRO A 31 10.14 -14.10 3.47
CA PRO A 31 11.49 -14.61 3.23
C PRO A 31 12.17 -14.00 2.01
N LEU A 32 11.40 -13.63 0.98
CA LEU A 32 11.93 -13.00 -0.24
C LEU A 32 12.30 -11.53 0.01
N ILE A 33 11.50 -10.84 0.83
CA ILE A 33 11.78 -9.46 1.27
C ILE A 33 13.03 -9.44 2.15
N GLU A 34 13.15 -10.35 3.12
CA GLU A 34 14.34 -10.45 3.99
C GLU A 34 15.60 -10.77 3.17
N ALA A 35 15.48 -11.59 2.14
CA ALA A 35 16.58 -11.92 1.24
C ALA A 35 16.83 -10.87 0.13
N GLU A 36 16.08 -9.75 0.12
CA GLU A 36 16.10 -8.72 -0.93
C GLU A 36 15.96 -9.29 -2.35
N ASN A 37 15.22 -10.39 -2.51
CA ASN A 37 15.05 -11.11 -3.77
C ASN A 37 13.72 -10.77 -4.44
N PHE A 38 13.56 -9.49 -4.77
CA PHE A 38 12.29 -8.94 -5.26
C PHE A 38 11.83 -9.54 -6.60
N GLU A 39 12.77 -9.94 -7.46
CA GLU A 39 12.49 -10.60 -8.74
C GLU A 39 11.67 -11.90 -8.58
N LEU A 40 11.78 -12.57 -7.43
CA LEU A 40 11.00 -13.78 -7.15
C LEU A 40 9.62 -13.50 -6.55
N LEU A 41 9.27 -12.25 -6.22
CA LEU A 41 7.94 -11.89 -5.74
C LEU A 41 6.86 -12.11 -6.82
N GLY A 42 7.24 -12.00 -8.10
CA GLY A 42 6.33 -12.20 -9.23
C GLY A 42 5.36 -11.04 -9.46
N GLY A 43 4.16 -11.36 -9.94
CA GLY A 43 3.15 -10.38 -10.35
C GLY A 43 3.42 -9.74 -11.72
N PRO A 44 2.59 -8.78 -12.14
CA PRO A 44 2.70 -8.13 -13.44
C PRO A 44 4.01 -7.36 -13.62
N ASP A 45 4.66 -7.54 -14.77
CA ASP A 45 5.95 -6.95 -15.16
C ASP A 45 5.78 -5.74 -16.08
N THR A 46 4.63 -5.07 -16.02
CA THR A 46 4.35 -3.87 -16.80
C THR A 46 3.59 -2.87 -15.93
N HIS A 47 3.78 -1.58 -16.21
CA HIS A 47 2.99 -0.52 -15.58
C HIS A 47 1.48 -0.76 -15.74
N GLU A 48 1.04 -1.17 -16.92
CA GLU A 48 -0.37 -1.46 -17.20
C GLU A 48 -0.91 -2.57 -16.29
N GLY A 49 -0.23 -3.71 -16.22
CA GLY A 49 -0.66 -4.81 -15.35
C GLY A 49 -0.62 -4.47 -13.86
N ILE A 50 0.31 -3.60 -13.43
CA ILE A 50 0.32 -3.09 -12.05
C ILE A 50 -0.91 -2.21 -11.81
N VAL A 51 -1.20 -1.26 -12.70
CA VAL A 51 -2.34 -0.33 -12.56
C VAL A 51 -3.68 -1.05 -12.61
N GLU A 52 -3.82 -2.11 -13.42
CA GLU A 52 -5.02 -2.96 -13.46
C GLU A 52 -5.35 -3.60 -12.10
N THR A 53 -4.35 -3.79 -11.24
CA THR A 53 -4.49 -4.48 -9.96
C THR A 53 -4.39 -3.56 -8.76
N VAL A 54 -3.81 -2.36 -8.87
CA VAL A 54 -3.51 -1.49 -7.71
C VAL A 54 -4.76 -0.87 -7.08
N GLY A 55 -5.86 -0.73 -7.81
CA GLY A 55 -7.00 0.07 -7.35
C GLY A 55 -7.70 -0.51 -6.12
N GLY A 56 -7.88 0.27 -5.06
CA GLY A 56 -8.51 -0.18 -3.80
C GLY A 56 -8.05 0.60 -2.57
N ARG A 57 -8.53 0.21 -1.39
CA ARG A 57 -8.08 0.73 -0.10
C ARG A 57 -6.92 -0.10 0.42
N TRP A 58 -5.85 0.55 0.86
CA TRP A 58 -4.62 -0.10 1.32
C TRP A 58 -4.23 0.36 2.72
N PHE A 59 -3.43 -0.46 3.41
CA PHE A 59 -2.83 -0.14 4.69
C PHE A 59 -1.41 -0.67 4.77
N THR A 60 -0.55 -0.01 5.54
CA THR A 60 0.85 -0.43 5.70
C THR A 60 0.95 -1.66 6.62
N LEU A 61 1.76 -2.62 6.19
CA LEU A 61 2.16 -3.82 6.92
C LEU A 61 3.62 -3.74 7.37
N SER A 62 4.31 -2.60 7.24
CA SER A 62 5.78 -2.54 7.37
C SER A 62 6.33 -3.14 8.66
N ASN A 63 5.72 -2.87 9.82
CA ASN A 63 6.14 -3.50 11.08
C ASN A 63 5.74 -4.98 11.17
N THR A 64 4.60 -5.37 10.62
CA THR A 64 4.11 -6.76 10.61
C THR A 64 4.99 -7.64 9.72
N ALA A 65 5.28 -7.21 8.50
CA ALA A 65 6.07 -7.96 7.54
C ALA A 65 7.54 -8.08 7.96
N ARG A 66 8.14 -7.03 8.56
CA ARG A 66 9.53 -7.06 9.05
C ARG A 66 9.73 -8.00 10.24
N ASN A 67 8.71 -8.19 11.06
CA ASN A 67 8.76 -9.07 12.23
C ASN A 67 8.01 -10.39 11.98
N TRP A 68 7.71 -10.71 10.71
CA TRP A 68 6.95 -11.90 10.37
C TRP A 68 7.82 -13.15 10.51
N GLU A 69 7.56 -13.95 11.54
CA GLU A 69 8.34 -15.17 11.78
C GLU A 69 7.89 -16.32 10.85
N GLY A 70 6.65 -16.26 10.35
CA GLY A 70 6.14 -17.21 9.35
C GLY A 70 6.01 -18.65 9.85
N ASP A 71 6.09 -18.85 11.17
CA ASP A 71 6.10 -20.15 11.83
C ASP A 71 4.69 -20.69 12.13
N GLY A 72 3.65 -19.94 11.76
CA GLY A 72 2.28 -20.27 12.11
C GLY A 72 1.87 -19.80 13.51
N SER A 73 2.70 -19.02 14.22
CA SER A 73 2.42 -18.60 15.59
C SER A 73 1.12 -17.79 15.67
N ALA A 74 0.36 -18.02 16.74
CA ALA A 74 -0.86 -17.27 17.01
C ALA A 74 -0.59 -15.75 17.14
N SER A 75 0.63 -15.36 17.54
CA SER A 75 1.04 -13.97 17.73
C SER A 75 1.05 -13.16 16.42
N ASP A 76 1.60 -13.72 15.35
CA ASP A 76 1.61 -13.10 14.02
C ASP A 76 0.18 -12.86 13.50
N ARG A 77 -0.69 -13.85 13.67
CA ARG A 77 -2.08 -13.81 13.19
C ARG A 77 -2.93 -12.84 14.00
N GLU A 78 -2.75 -12.80 15.33
CA GLU A 78 -3.39 -11.82 16.21
C GLU A 78 -2.95 -10.39 15.87
N THR A 79 -1.65 -10.18 15.65
CA THR A 79 -1.09 -8.87 15.28
C THR A 79 -1.63 -8.39 13.93
N LEU A 80 -1.67 -9.27 12.94
CA LEU A 80 -2.23 -8.97 11.62
C LEU A 80 -3.73 -8.67 11.69
N THR A 81 -4.49 -9.47 12.43
CA THR A 81 -5.93 -9.24 12.64
C THR A 81 -6.17 -7.85 13.24
N TRP A 82 -5.44 -7.52 14.31
CA TRP A 82 -5.58 -6.23 14.97
C TRP A 82 -5.18 -5.07 14.05
N ALA A 83 -4.12 -5.23 13.26
CA ALA A 83 -3.71 -4.23 12.28
C ALA A 83 -4.82 -3.98 11.25
N ILE A 84 -5.36 -5.03 10.64
CA ILE A 84 -6.46 -4.93 9.67
C ILE A 84 -7.68 -4.26 10.29
N GLU A 85 -8.17 -4.76 11.44
CA GLU A 85 -9.36 -4.22 12.09
C GLU A 85 -9.22 -2.74 12.43
N ARG A 86 -8.03 -2.31 12.82
CA ARG A 86 -7.76 -0.93 13.18
C ARG A 86 -7.59 -0.01 11.96
N THR A 87 -6.73 -0.37 11.01
CA THR A 87 -6.36 0.54 9.90
C THR A 87 -7.35 0.51 8.75
N CYS A 88 -8.12 -0.57 8.62
CA CYS A 88 -9.19 -0.68 7.62
C CYS A 88 -10.55 -0.22 8.13
N ALA A 89 -10.67 0.26 9.37
CA ALA A 89 -11.91 0.87 9.86
C ALA A 89 -12.18 2.21 9.16
N ASP A 90 -13.43 2.49 8.82
CA ASP A 90 -13.83 3.73 8.12
C ASP A 90 -13.61 5.01 8.97
N ASP A 91 -13.36 4.86 10.26
CA ASP A 91 -13.02 5.95 11.18
C ASP A 91 -11.52 6.03 11.51
N TRP A 92 -10.68 5.26 10.79
CA TRP A 92 -9.23 5.33 10.94
C TRP A 92 -8.69 6.70 10.50
N GLU A 93 -7.67 7.20 11.20
CA GLU A 93 -7.18 8.58 11.05
C GLU A 93 -6.82 8.97 9.62
N ILE A 94 -6.31 8.04 8.82
CA ILE A 94 -5.94 8.23 7.42
C ILE A 94 -6.37 7.01 6.60
N ILE A 95 -7.31 7.22 5.68
CA ILE A 95 -7.78 6.25 4.70
C ILE A 95 -6.96 6.43 3.42
N ILE A 96 -6.24 5.38 3.00
CA ILE A 96 -5.38 5.40 1.83
C ILE A 96 -6.06 4.63 0.70
N THR A 97 -6.34 5.29 -0.42
CA THR A 97 -6.99 4.71 -1.60
C THR A 97 -6.17 4.93 -2.84
N HIS A 98 -6.04 3.88 -3.65
CA HIS A 98 -5.40 3.91 -4.95
C HIS A 98 -6.48 3.82 -6.03
N GLU A 99 -6.42 4.65 -7.06
CA GLU A 99 -7.38 4.68 -8.17
C GLU A 99 -6.67 4.85 -9.51
N ALA A 100 -6.94 3.98 -10.48
CA ALA A 100 -6.37 4.12 -11.82
C ALA A 100 -6.88 5.40 -12.50
N THR A 101 -5.97 6.27 -12.96
CA THR A 101 -6.30 7.50 -13.71
C THR A 101 -6.11 7.32 -15.22
N GLY A 102 -5.38 6.29 -15.62
CA GLY A 102 -5.14 5.91 -17.01
C GLY A 102 -4.61 4.47 -17.11
N PRO A 103 -4.18 4.03 -18.31
CA PRO A 103 -3.63 2.68 -18.49
C PRO A 103 -2.37 2.42 -17.67
N ASN A 104 -1.53 3.44 -17.46
CA ASN A 104 -0.23 3.30 -16.81
C ASN A 104 -0.05 4.26 -15.61
N SER A 105 -1.10 4.94 -15.19
CA SER A 105 -1.05 5.93 -14.10
C SER A 105 -2.17 5.69 -13.11
N PHE A 106 -1.91 6.02 -11.85
CA PHE A 106 -2.89 5.91 -10.79
C PHE A 106 -2.69 7.00 -9.74
N LEU A 107 -3.76 7.36 -9.05
CA LEU A 107 -3.77 8.32 -7.97
C LEU A 107 -3.66 7.58 -6.63
N VAL A 108 -2.85 8.10 -5.72
CA VAL A 108 -2.82 7.72 -4.31
C VAL A 108 -3.44 8.87 -3.53
N GLN A 109 -4.54 8.61 -2.83
CA GLN A 109 -5.22 9.58 -1.99
C GLN A 109 -5.13 9.16 -0.53
N GLN A 110 -4.83 10.12 0.33
CA GLN A 110 -4.80 9.97 1.77
C GLN A 110 -5.81 10.94 2.37
N LEU A 111 -6.92 10.43 2.89
CA LEU A 111 -8.02 11.26 3.40
C LEU A 111 -8.29 10.94 4.86
N THR A 112 -8.66 11.94 5.66
CA THR A 112 -9.30 11.66 6.96
C THR A 112 -10.71 11.12 6.77
N PRO A 113 -11.34 10.51 7.80
CA PRO A 113 -12.71 10.02 7.72
C PRO A 113 -13.77 11.07 7.34
N ASP A 114 -13.53 12.34 7.66
CA ASP A 114 -14.39 13.47 7.27
C ASP A 114 -14.07 14.03 5.88
N GLY A 115 -13.11 13.43 5.16
CA GLY A 115 -12.75 13.75 3.78
C GLY A 115 -11.76 14.88 3.62
N ALA A 116 -11.05 15.30 4.68
CA ALA A 116 -9.98 16.28 4.55
C ALA A 116 -8.76 15.62 3.88
N ASP A 117 -8.21 16.29 2.86
CA ASP A 117 -7.04 15.82 2.13
C ASP A 117 -5.78 15.88 3.02
N LYS A 118 -5.09 14.74 3.12
CA LYS A 118 -3.80 14.55 3.79
C LYS A 118 -2.69 14.20 2.82
N GLY A 119 -2.97 14.26 1.53
CA GLY A 119 -2.01 13.99 0.46
C GLY A 119 -2.70 13.31 -0.71
N THR A 120 -2.53 13.88 -1.90
CA THR A 120 -2.99 13.30 -3.15
C THR A 120 -1.84 13.34 -4.16
N PHE A 121 -1.45 12.16 -4.67
CA PHE A 121 -0.27 11.98 -5.53
C PHE A 121 -0.67 11.23 -6.79
N GLU A 122 -0.34 11.78 -7.95
CA GLU A 122 -0.39 11.02 -9.18
C GLU A 122 0.92 10.25 -9.34
N MET A 123 0.79 8.94 -9.53
CA MET A 123 1.87 8.00 -9.77
C MET A 123 2.02 7.82 -11.26
N GLU A 124 3.17 8.22 -11.79
CA GLU A 124 3.49 8.18 -13.22
C GLU A 124 4.59 7.15 -13.52
N PRO A 125 4.53 6.47 -14.67
CA PRO A 125 5.53 5.48 -15.03
C PRO A 125 6.86 6.15 -15.37
N VAL A 126 7.96 5.65 -14.80
CA VAL A 126 9.31 6.12 -15.18
C VAL A 126 9.71 5.49 -16.51
N PRO A 127 10.05 6.30 -17.54
CA PRO A 127 10.41 5.78 -18.86
C PRO A 127 11.58 4.80 -18.83
N GLY A 128 11.44 3.67 -19.53
CA GLY A 128 12.48 2.64 -19.63
C GLY A 128 12.59 1.71 -18.42
N SER A 129 11.71 1.86 -17.43
CA SER A 129 11.47 0.85 -16.39
C SER A 129 10.22 0.03 -16.72
N GLU A 130 10.11 -1.16 -16.13
CA GLU A 130 8.94 -2.04 -16.23
C GLU A 130 7.96 -1.84 -15.07
N ARG A 131 8.47 -1.43 -13.89
CA ARG A 131 7.71 -1.39 -12.63
C ARG A 131 7.91 -0.12 -11.80
N ARG A 132 8.77 0.79 -12.25
CA ARG A 132 9.09 2.01 -11.51
C ARG A 132 8.06 3.09 -11.76
N PHE A 133 7.56 3.66 -10.67
CA PHE A 133 6.70 4.83 -10.69
C PHE A 133 7.36 5.97 -9.93
N SER A 134 7.20 7.19 -10.42
CA SER A 134 7.55 8.43 -9.72
C SER A 134 6.28 9.15 -9.30
N MET A 135 6.41 10.03 -8.32
CA MET A 135 5.34 10.95 -7.92
C MET A 135 5.93 12.33 -7.74
N GLU A 136 5.11 13.36 -7.86
CA GLU A 136 5.48 14.70 -7.43
C GLU A 136 4.64 15.10 -6.23
N ALA A 137 5.26 15.78 -5.27
CA ALA A 137 4.56 16.44 -4.18
C ALA A 137 4.93 17.92 -4.16
N SER A 138 3.96 18.76 -3.79
CA SER A 138 4.22 20.18 -3.62
C SER A 138 5.20 20.43 -2.47
N ASP A 139 5.99 21.50 -2.58
CA ASP A 139 6.91 21.89 -1.51
C ASP A 139 6.19 22.12 -0.18
N GLN A 140 5.01 22.73 -0.25
CA GLN A 140 4.19 22.97 0.93
C GLN A 140 3.84 21.65 1.63
N TYR A 141 3.42 20.65 0.87
CA TYR A 141 3.11 19.32 1.41
C TYR A 141 4.33 18.68 2.09
N ILE A 142 5.49 18.71 1.42
CA ILE A 142 6.73 18.18 1.97
C ILE A 142 7.08 18.90 3.29
N LEU A 143 7.05 20.23 3.29
CA LEU A 143 7.38 21.00 4.49
C LEU A 143 6.41 20.75 5.65
N GLU A 144 5.11 20.59 5.37
CA GLU A 144 4.10 20.30 6.39
C GLU A 144 4.33 18.93 7.03
N ILE A 145 4.59 17.87 6.25
CA ILE A 145 4.84 16.53 6.79
C ILE A 145 6.10 16.45 7.63
N PHE A 146 7.15 17.17 7.25
CA PHE A 146 8.41 17.19 7.99
C PHE A 146 8.43 18.22 9.13
N ASP A 147 7.32 18.92 9.39
CA ASP A 147 7.23 20.00 10.39
C ASP A 147 8.30 21.10 10.17
N MET A 148 8.51 21.46 8.91
CA MET A 148 9.54 22.40 8.44
C MET A 148 8.99 23.73 7.93
N THR A 149 7.67 23.95 7.98
CA THR A 149 7.01 25.17 7.47
C THR A 149 7.55 26.46 8.09
N ASP A 150 7.94 26.42 9.37
CA ASP A 150 8.49 27.57 10.11
C ASP A 150 10.03 27.54 10.23
N ALA A 151 10.70 26.58 9.59
CA ALA A 151 12.16 26.50 9.59
C ALA A 151 12.78 27.63 8.73
N ASP A 152 14.08 27.91 8.94
CA ASP A 152 14.79 28.85 8.09
C ASP A 152 14.97 28.29 6.66
N ALA A 153 15.10 29.18 5.68
CA ALA A 153 15.14 28.83 4.26
C ALA A 153 16.22 27.80 3.92
N MET A 154 17.39 27.85 4.57
CA MET A 154 18.46 26.88 4.31
C MET A 154 18.06 25.46 4.71
N ARG A 155 17.34 25.32 5.83
CA ARG A 155 16.82 24.01 6.27
C ARG A 155 15.66 23.53 5.41
N GLN A 156 14.77 24.43 5.01
CA GLN A 156 13.68 24.11 4.08
C GLN A 156 14.23 23.62 2.73
N ASP A 157 15.17 24.36 2.15
CA ASP A 157 15.81 24.01 0.87
C ASP A 157 16.51 22.65 0.95
N ALA A 158 17.17 22.33 2.07
CA ALA A 158 17.81 21.04 2.25
C ALA A 158 16.80 19.88 2.28
N VAL A 159 15.68 20.02 3.00
CA VAL A 159 14.63 19.00 3.06
C VAL A 159 13.92 18.86 1.72
N LEU A 160 13.59 19.97 1.06
CA LEU A 160 12.95 19.96 -0.25
C LEU A 160 13.85 19.33 -1.32
N ALA A 161 15.14 19.67 -1.34
CA ALA A 161 16.09 19.11 -2.29
C ALA A 161 16.26 17.59 -2.10
N ASP A 162 16.39 17.14 -0.85
CA ASP A 162 16.47 15.71 -0.53
C ASP A 162 15.19 15.00 -0.98
N MET A 163 14.01 15.46 -0.55
CA MET A 163 12.75 14.79 -0.84
C MET A 163 12.39 14.76 -2.32
N ARG A 164 12.65 15.85 -3.06
CA ARG A 164 12.47 15.86 -4.53
C ARG A 164 13.36 14.85 -5.22
N ALA A 165 14.62 14.73 -4.80
CA ALA A 165 15.53 13.73 -5.38
C ALA A 165 15.01 12.30 -5.14
N ARG A 166 14.43 12.02 -3.96
CA ARG A 166 13.82 10.69 -3.68
C ARG A 166 12.59 10.43 -4.53
N MET A 167 11.74 11.43 -4.68
CA MET A 167 10.51 11.35 -5.49
C MET A 167 10.83 11.15 -6.98
N GLU A 168 11.89 11.81 -7.48
CA GLU A 168 12.37 11.68 -8.85
C GLU A 168 13.00 10.30 -9.12
N GLU A 169 13.69 9.71 -8.14
CA GLU A 169 14.19 8.32 -8.23
C GLU A 169 13.03 7.32 -8.37
N GLY A 170 11.87 7.65 -7.80
CA GLY A 170 10.69 6.79 -7.81
C GLY A 170 10.87 5.52 -6.98
N LEU A 171 9.92 4.62 -7.13
CA LEU A 171 9.90 3.33 -6.43
C LEU A 171 9.44 2.23 -7.39
N ASP A 172 10.01 1.04 -7.24
CA ASP A 172 9.54 -0.15 -7.94
C ASP A 172 8.36 -0.74 -7.17
N ILE A 173 7.26 -0.98 -7.88
CA ILE A 173 6.05 -1.60 -7.31
C ILE A 173 6.00 -3.07 -7.71
N TRP A 174 5.94 -3.95 -6.71
CA TRP A 174 5.67 -5.37 -6.89
C TRP A 174 4.27 -5.70 -6.39
N MET A 175 3.49 -6.37 -7.24
CA MET A 175 2.15 -6.87 -6.91
C MET A 175 2.15 -8.41 -6.89
N PRO A 176 2.78 -9.05 -5.88
CA PRO A 176 2.89 -10.51 -5.79
C PRO A 176 1.52 -11.22 -5.72
N SER A 177 0.50 -10.52 -5.25
CA SER A 177 -0.88 -10.98 -5.18
C SER A 177 -1.85 -9.80 -5.36
N PRO A 178 -3.16 -10.05 -5.53
CA PRO A 178 -4.15 -8.96 -5.56
C PRO A 178 -4.22 -8.15 -4.26
N ASP A 179 -3.90 -8.75 -3.11
CA ASP A 179 -4.09 -8.14 -1.79
C ASP A 179 -2.79 -7.67 -1.13
N LEU A 180 -1.66 -7.81 -1.81
CA LEU A 180 -0.35 -7.45 -1.28
C LEU A 180 0.45 -6.67 -2.31
N MET A 181 1.02 -5.57 -1.87
CA MET A 181 1.90 -4.70 -2.65
C MET A 181 3.21 -4.50 -1.89
N VAL A 182 4.33 -4.53 -2.59
CA VAL A 182 5.67 -4.26 -2.04
C VAL A 182 6.28 -3.11 -2.81
N ASN A 183 6.53 -2.00 -2.12
CA ASN A 183 7.18 -0.83 -2.66
C ASN A 183 8.65 -0.87 -2.30
N VAL A 184 9.52 -0.77 -3.30
CA VAL A 184 10.97 -0.79 -3.12
C VAL A 184 11.56 0.51 -3.63
N SER A 185 12.19 1.26 -2.74
CA SER A 185 13.00 2.45 -3.07
C SER A 185 14.45 2.23 -2.62
N SER A 186 15.34 3.18 -2.91
CA SER A 186 16.72 3.15 -2.42
C SER A 186 16.83 3.35 -0.90
N PHE A 187 15.76 3.79 -0.23
CA PHE A 187 15.74 4.12 1.20
C PHE A 187 15.03 3.08 2.04
N GLU A 188 13.98 2.47 1.50
CA GLU A 188 13.16 1.54 2.23
C GLU A 188 12.40 0.55 1.35
N VAL A 189 12.05 -0.57 1.99
CA VAL A 189 11.03 -1.51 1.52
C VAL A 189 9.81 -1.34 2.41
N GLU A 190 8.67 -1.07 1.78
CA GLU A 190 7.37 -1.04 2.42
C GLU A 190 6.49 -2.16 1.90
N VAL A 191 5.73 -2.76 2.81
CA VAL A 191 4.75 -3.81 2.48
C VAL A 191 3.39 -3.27 2.79
N TRP A 192 2.44 -3.47 1.88
CA TRP A 192 1.10 -2.94 1.96
C TRP A 192 0.10 -4.06 1.76
N GLY A 193 -0.90 -4.11 2.63
CA GLY A 193 -2.05 -5.01 2.53
C GLY A 193 -3.27 -4.28 1.98
N ARG A 194 -4.08 -4.96 1.19
CA ARG A 194 -5.38 -4.45 0.77
C ARG A 194 -6.38 -4.62 1.90
N CYS A 195 -7.17 -3.58 2.16
CA CYS A 195 -8.27 -3.67 3.10
C CYS A 195 -9.38 -4.58 2.54
N PRO A 196 -9.93 -5.50 3.35
CA PRO A 196 -11.07 -6.31 2.95
C PRO A 196 -12.28 -5.42 2.59
N PRO A 197 -13.13 -5.83 1.64
CA PRO A 197 -14.38 -5.13 1.37
C PRO A 197 -15.27 -5.14 2.63
N ALA A 198 -15.88 -3.99 2.93
CA ALA A 198 -16.83 -3.81 4.04
C ALA A 198 -18.17 -4.52 3.79
#